data_AF-A0A2S6A679-F1
#
_entry.id   AF-A0A2S6A679-F1
#
_cell.length_a   1.000
_cell.length_b   1.000
_cell.length_c   1.000
_cell.angle_alpha   90.00
_cell.angle_beta   90.00
_cell.angle_gamma   90.00
#
_symmetry.space_group_name_H-M   'P 1'
#
loop_
_entity.id
_entity.type
_entity.pdbx_description
1 polymer ?
#
loop_
_entity_poly.entity_id
_entity_poly.type
_entity_poly.pdbx_seq_one_letter_code
_entity_poly.pdbx_strand_id
1 'polypeptide(L)' 'KDVHRAHRVAAALRAGTVWVNAYRAVAPSVPFGGMGDSGIGRENGIDAVKDFTETKAVWVELSGRTRDPFTLG' A
#
# COMPACT_ATOMS: atom_id res chain seq x y z
N LYS A 1 -32.22 3.63 3.52
CA LYS A 1 -30.81 3.17 3.49
C LYS A 1 -30.30 3.39 2.06
N ASP A 2 -29.37 4.31 1.85
CA ASP A 2 -28.86 4.68 0.51
C ASP A 2 -27.34 4.44 0.48
N VAL A 3 -26.91 3.44 -0.29
CA VAL A 3 -25.50 3.04 -0.41
C VAL A 3 -24.72 3.97 -1.33
N HIS A 4 -25.37 4.57 -2.34
CA HIS A 4 -24.73 5.55 -3.22
C HIS A 4 -24.34 6.79 -2.45
N ARG A 5 -25.21 7.25 -1.54
CA ARG A 5 -24.86 8.33 -0.61
C ARG A 5 -23.70 7.93 0.30
N ALA A 6 -23.69 6.71 0.82
CA ALA A 6 -22.61 6.24 1.69
C ALA A 6 -21.25 6.24 0.97
N HIS A 7 -21.18 5.71 -0.25
CA HIS A 7 -19.96 5.75 -1.07
C HIS A 7 -19.55 7.17 -1.44
N ARG A 8 -20.50 8.05 -1.79
CA ARG A 8 -20.22 9.46 -2.09
C ARG A 8 -19.59 10.18 -0.91
N VAL A 9 -20.13 9.97 0.30
CA VAL A 9 -19.56 10.55 1.53
C VAL A 9 -18.20 9.93 1.84
N ALA A 10 -18.07 8.61 1.76
CA ALA A 10 -16.80 7.93 2.00
C ALA A 10 -15.68 8.41 1.06
N ALA A 11 -15.99 8.66 -0.21
CA ALA A 11 -15.05 9.19 -1.18
C ALA A 11 -14.65 10.66 -0.93
N ALA A 12 -15.53 11.45 -0.29
CA ALA A 12 -15.27 12.85 0.03
C ALA A 12 -14.47 13.03 1.34
N LEU A 13 -14.45 12.03 2.22
CA LEU A 13 -13.76 12.09 3.50
C LEU A 13 -12.25 11.82 3.33
N ARG A 14 -11.43 12.70 3.90
CA ARG A 14 -9.98 12.48 4.03
C ARG A 14 -9.68 11.70 5.31
N ALA A 15 -9.94 10.40 5.29
CA ALA A 15 -9.69 9.49 6.40
C ALA A 15 -9.12 8.15 5.91
N GLY A 16 -8.29 7.51 6.73
CA GLY A 16 -7.69 6.23 6.35
C GLY A 16 -8.63 5.02 6.46
N THR A 17 -9.76 5.16 7.14
CA THR A 17 -10.81 4.13 7.20
C THR A 17 -12.16 4.81 7.37
N VAL A 18 -13.16 4.35 6.61
CA VAL A 18 -14.55 4.79 6.74
C VAL A 18 -15.42 3.55 6.93
N TRP A 19 -16.17 3.51 8.03
CA TRP A 19 -17.17 2.47 8.25
C TRP A 19 -18.55 2.98 7.84
N VAL A 20 -19.26 2.19 7.02
CA VAL A 20 -20.65 2.48 6.63
C VAL A 20 -21.58 1.57 7.44
N ASN A 21 -22.43 2.16 8.28
CA ASN A 21 -23.36 1.44 9.16
C ASN A 21 -22.68 0.38 10.06
N ALA A 22 -21.41 0.58 10.38
CA ALA A 22 -20.62 -0.24 11.30
C ALA A 22 -19.66 0.67 12.08
N TYR A 23 -19.02 0.15 13.12
CA TYR A 23 -17.99 0.88 13.87
C TYR A 23 -17.00 -0.10 14.51
N ARG A 24 -15.70 0.23 14.46
CA ARG A 24 -14.58 -0.58 15.00
C ARG A 24 -14.46 -2.00 14.44
N ALA A 25 -15.04 -2.28 13.28
CA ALA A 25 -14.77 -3.51 12.55
C ALA A 25 -13.36 -3.42 11.93
N VAL A 26 -12.44 -4.26 12.39
CA VAL A 26 -11.04 -4.30 11.93
C VAL A 26 -10.67 -5.74 11.64
N ALA A 27 -9.86 -5.96 10.60
CA ALA A 27 -9.35 -7.27 10.23
C ALA A 27 -7.83 -7.18 9.95
N PRO A 28 -7.02 -8.17 10.36
CA PRO A 28 -5.57 -8.15 10.11
C PRO A 28 -5.17 -8.10 8.62
N SER A 29 -6.08 -8.48 7.71
CA SER A 29 -5.85 -8.46 6.27
C SER A 29 -6.15 -7.11 5.61
N VAL A 30 -6.75 -6.15 6.33
CA VAL A 30 -7.15 -4.84 5.78
C VAL A 30 -6.27 -3.76 6.40
N PRO A 31 -5.62 -2.88 5.60
CA PRO A 31 -4.74 -1.86 6.13
C PRO A 31 -5.52 -0.85 6.99
N PHE A 32 -4.91 -0.44 8.10
CA PHE A 32 -5.43 0.55 9.04
C PHE A 32 -4.38 1.65 9.24
N GLY A 33 -4.82 2.91 9.38
CA GLY A 33 -3.91 4.01 9.64
C GLY A 33 -4.55 5.38 9.39
N GLY A 34 -3.86 6.45 9.76
CA GLY A 34 -4.35 7.82 9.65
C GLY A 34 -4.28 8.40 8.22
N MET A 35 -4.77 9.63 8.09
CA MET A 35 -4.45 10.55 7.00
C MET A 35 -4.18 11.93 7.62
N GLY A 36 -3.33 12.75 7.00
CA GLY A 36 -2.95 14.05 7.56
C GLY A 36 -2.14 13.90 8.85
N ASP A 37 -2.44 14.73 9.85
CA ASP A 37 -1.69 14.76 11.11
C ASP A 37 -2.00 13.57 12.04
N SER A 38 -2.92 12.68 11.62
CA SER A 38 -3.26 11.46 12.39
C SER A 38 -2.17 10.38 12.33
N GLY A 39 -1.12 10.54 11.53
CA GLY A 39 0.03 9.63 11.50
C GLY A 39 0.57 9.32 10.11
N ILE A 40 1.63 8.51 10.08
CA ILE A 40 2.39 8.10 8.90
C ILE A 40 2.38 6.56 8.83
N GLY A 41 2.35 6.00 7.63
CA GLY A 41 2.40 4.55 7.40
C GLY A 41 1.04 3.85 7.54
N ARG A 42 1.06 2.52 7.53
CA ARG A 42 -0.11 1.66 7.71
C ARG A 42 0.23 0.47 8.61
N GLU A 43 -0.72 0.07 9.44
CA GLU A 43 -0.71 -1.20 10.14
C GLU A 43 -1.64 -2.19 9.44
N ASN A 44 -1.43 -3.50 9.65
CA ASN A 44 -2.17 -4.58 9.00
C ASN A 44 -2.06 -4.61 7.46
N GLY A 45 -2.60 -5.67 6.86
CA GLY A 45 -2.55 -5.87 5.41
C GLY A 45 -1.13 -5.99 4.85
N ILE A 46 -1.04 -6.01 3.53
CA ILE A 46 0.25 -6.11 2.84
C ILE A 46 1.07 -4.82 2.96
N ASP A 47 0.43 -3.68 3.14
CA ASP A 47 1.12 -2.39 3.22
C ASP A 47 1.97 -2.28 4.47
N ALA A 48 1.51 -2.81 5.61
CA ALA A 48 2.34 -2.88 6.82
C ALA A 48 3.60 -3.73 6.61
N VAL A 49 3.50 -4.85 5.87
CA VAL A 49 4.68 -5.69 5.58
C VAL A 49 5.74 -4.91 4.79
N LYS A 50 5.32 -4.03 3.87
CA LYS A 50 6.24 -3.17 3.11
C LYS A 50 6.98 -2.19 4.02
N ASP A 51 6.35 -1.70 5.08
CA ASP A 51 7.02 -0.80 6.05
C ASP A 51 8.13 -1.49 6.85
N PHE A 52 8.13 -2.83 6.92
CA PHE A 52 9.16 -3.64 7.57
C PHE A 52 10.09 -4.39 6.59
N THR A 53 10.00 -4.11 5.29
CA THR A 53 10.81 -4.78 4.27
C THR A 53 11.42 -3.78 3.29
N GLU A 54 12.55 -4.15 2.69
CA GLU A 54 13.21 -3.35 1.67
C GLU A 54 13.29 -4.12 0.35
N THR A 55 13.01 -3.45 -0.76
CA THR A 55 13.11 -4.06 -2.09
C THR A 55 14.57 -4.11 -2.53
N LYS A 56 15.06 -5.31 -2.85
CA LYS A 56 16.38 -5.52 -3.45
C LYS A 56 16.24 -6.07 -4.86
N ALA A 57 16.75 -5.36 -5.85
CA ALA A 57 16.83 -5.83 -7.23
C ALA A 57 18.18 -6.52 -7.48
N VAL A 58 18.15 -7.73 -8.04
CA VAL A 58 19.34 -8.50 -8.42
C VAL A 58 19.22 -8.86 -9.90
N TRP A 59 20.25 -8.54 -10.66
CA TRP A 59 20.34 -8.85 -12.08
C TRP A 59 21.43 -9.91 -12.28
N VAL A 60 21.14 -10.91 -13.11
CA VAL A 60 22.07 -12.00 -13.42
C VAL A 60 22.22 -12.09 -14.93
N GLU A 61 23.44 -11.96 -15.41
CA GLU A 61 23.78 -12.18 -16.82
C GLU A 61 24.01 -13.67 -17.07
N LEU A 62 23.21 -14.27 -17.97
CA LEU A 62 23.17 -15.73 -18.17
C LEU A 62 24.13 -16.23 -19.24
N SER A 63 24.71 -15.35 -20.07
CA SER A 63 25.63 -15.79 -21.14
C SER A 63 27.00 -16.26 -20.65
N GLY A 64 27.30 -16.15 -19.35
CA GLY A 64 28.58 -16.52 -18.76
C GLY A 64 29.76 -15.64 -19.21
N ARG A 65 29.49 -14.54 -19.91
CA ARG A 65 30.47 -13.59 -20.41
C ARG A 65 30.26 -12.23 -19.75
N THR A 66 31.35 -11.56 -19.39
CA THR A 66 31.30 -10.15 -18.99
C THR A 66 30.99 -9.31 -20.24
N ARG A 67 29.82 -8.64 -20.25
CA ARG A 67 29.53 -7.63 -21.28
C ARG A 67 30.40 -6.41 -21.03
N ASP A 68 31.05 -5.90 -22.08
CA ASP A 68 31.76 -4.64 -22.00
C ASP A 68 30.74 -3.49 -21.78
N PRO A 69 30.86 -2.73 -20.68
CA PRO A 69 29.89 -1.68 -20.34
C PRO A 69 30.00 -0.43 -21.23
N PHE A 70 31.01 -0.32 -22.10
CA PHE A 70 31.23 0.85 -22.96
C PHE A 70 30.89 0.61 -24.43
N THR A 71 30.65 -0.64 -24.83
CA THR A 71 30.17 -0.96 -26.18
C THR A 71 28.67 -1.15 -26.16
N LEU A 72 27.97 -0.19 -26.77
CA LEU A 72 26.57 -0.38 -27.13
C LEU A 72 26.51 -1.48 -28.19
N GLY A 73 25.75 -2.53 -27.86
CA GLY A 73 25.30 -3.53 -28.82
C GLY A 73 23.91 -3.14 -29.28
#